data_AF-A0A3Q1EAS6-F1
#
_entry.id   AF-A0A3Q1EAS6-F1
#
_cell.length_a   1.000
_cell.length_b   1.000
_cell.length_c   1.000
_cell.angle_alpha   90.00
_cell.angle_beta   90.00
_cell.angle_gamma   90.00
#
_symmetry.space_group_name_H-M   'P 1'
#
loop_
_entity.id
_entity.type
_entity.pdbx_description
1 polymer ?
#
loop_
_entity_poly.entity_id
_entity_poly.type
_entity_poly.pdbx_seq_one_letter_code
_entity_poly.pdbx_strand_id
1 'polypeptide(L)'
;QIGLLFFPFSPFQTLGYLVAAPSVFRAGVEESVSVTIFNPKAETCVQVQLSVKGQTVAHSHGSVPSGLRGQAHLKVWGNRHLTDGGYIFHNYTTVTVESKGSAIFIQTDKPIYKPKHKGSLIVRLDPRGSRMVQWKGLKSVCCGVVNMSFPLSDQPVFGEWFIFVVVQGHTYNKSFEVQKYVMPKFELVIDPPRYVRDLTSCEQAAVRARYTFGKPVTGKLTVNMTVNGVGYYRHEMGHPVIKTMEIKGSANFSLCVKDMMPLDVADHFRGTVSIWASVSSIDGSRQTTFDDSTPVHKQLIDIKYSKDTRKQFKPGLPYKGKIEVTYPDGSPADGVRVRVKAELTPKDNVYTSELISKDGQATFEIPSIPTAAQYVWLEVFREMADFDVSDAFGIPKDDGHFWWPGLSSKRRRRSSVFPWHWDITKDARNGARCDDRHGEFKPPAEWRHVHR
;
A
#
# COMPACT_ATOMS: atom_id res chain seq x y z
N GLN A 1 13.64 0.25 9.79
CA GLN A 1 13.89 1.71 9.91
C GLN A 1 15.19 1.86 10.68
N ILE A 2 16.26 2.31 10.00
CA ILE A 2 17.53 2.62 10.67
C ILE A 2 17.34 4.03 11.24
N GLY A 3 17.35 4.16 12.56
CA GLY A 3 17.41 5.47 13.20
C GLY A 3 18.85 5.97 13.15
N LEU A 4 19.16 6.87 12.23
CA LEU A 4 20.44 7.58 12.26
C LEU A 4 20.36 8.63 13.36
N LEU A 5 21.13 8.43 14.43
CA LEU A 5 21.28 9.39 15.52
C LEU A 5 22.49 10.27 15.22
N PHE A 6 22.25 11.51 14.82
CA PHE A 6 23.30 12.52 14.67
C PHE A 6 23.51 13.24 16.00
N PHE A 7 24.76 13.31 16.46
CA PHE A 7 25.19 14.20 17.53
C PHE A 7 25.91 15.41 16.92
N PRO A 8 25.83 16.60 17.55
CA PRO A 8 26.10 17.87 16.88
C PRO A 8 27.56 17.97 16.41
N PHE A 9 27.71 18.32 15.13
CA PHE A 9 28.97 18.69 14.51
C PHE A 9 29.21 20.18 14.78
N SER A 10 30.22 20.52 15.59
CA SER A 10 30.68 21.90 15.73
C SER A 10 31.73 22.16 14.63
N PRO A 11 31.53 23.11 13.71
CA PRO A 11 32.47 23.39 12.62
C PRO A 11 33.81 23.98 13.09
N PHE A 12 34.05 24.13 14.39
CA PHE A 12 35.27 24.72 14.94
C PHE A 12 36.06 23.81 15.91
N GLN A 13 35.81 22.49 15.96
CA GLN A 13 36.68 21.58 16.73
C GLN A 13 36.83 20.18 16.12
N THR A 14 38.07 19.70 16.10
CA THR A 14 38.63 18.57 15.35
C THR A 14 38.41 17.19 15.97
N LEU A 15 37.42 17.00 16.84
CA LEU A 15 37.04 15.69 17.40
C LEU A 15 35.52 15.54 17.46
N GLY A 16 35.01 14.39 17.03
CA GLY A 16 33.58 14.07 17.07
C GLY A 16 33.33 12.57 17.06
N TYR A 17 32.11 12.15 17.36
CA TYR A 17 31.71 10.74 17.32
C TYR A 17 30.32 10.59 16.71
N LEU A 18 30.07 9.42 16.10
CA LEU A 18 28.79 9.01 15.56
C LEU A 18 28.41 7.65 16.15
N VAL A 19 27.20 7.56 16.68
CA VAL A 19 26.60 6.30 17.14
C VAL A 19 25.39 6.01 16.28
N ALA A 20 25.38 4.88 15.57
CA ALA A 20 24.21 4.42 14.84
C ALA A 20 23.67 3.14 15.49
N ALA A 21 22.37 3.13 15.75
CA ALA A 21 21.66 2.02 16.38
C ALA A 21 20.24 1.91 15.79
N PRO A 22 19.61 0.71 15.84
CA PRO A 22 18.18 0.58 15.55
C PRO A 22 17.36 1.47 16.49
N SER A 23 16.31 2.12 15.98
CA SER A 23 15.36 2.83 16.85
C SER A 23 14.46 1.88 17.65
N VAL A 24 14.37 0.63 17.21
CA VAL A 24 13.60 -0.45 17.82
C VAL A 24 14.51 -1.65 18.04
N PHE A 25 14.63 -2.09 19.30
CA PHE A 25 15.36 -3.28 19.73
C PHE A 25 14.38 -4.42 19.96
N ARG A 26 14.72 -5.64 19.55
CA ARG A 26 13.87 -6.82 19.79
C ARG A 26 14.39 -7.67 20.93
N ALA A 27 13.49 -8.04 21.83
CA ALA A 27 13.81 -8.94 22.93
C ALA A 27 14.20 -10.33 22.42
N GLY A 28 15.27 -10.91 22.96
CA GLY A 28 15.82 -12.22 22.56
C GLY A 28 16.67 -12.21 21.30
N VAL A 29 16.96 -11.04 20.72
CA VAL A 29 17.79 -10.87 19.51
C VAL A 29 19.07 -10.12 19.88
N GLU A 30 20.17 -10.47 19.20
CA GLU A 30 21.41 -9.70 19.24
C GLU A 30 21.29 -8.52 18.26
N GLU A 31 21.39 -7.30 18.79
CA GLU A 31 21.24 -6.06 18.02
C GLU A 31 22.59 -5.39 17.87
N SER A 32 22.90 -4.91 16.66
CA SER A 32 24.18 -4.26 16.36
C SER A 32 24.12 -2.74 16.60
N VAL A 33 25.06 -2.22 17.40
CA VAL A 33 25.29 -0.77 17.57
C VAL A 33 26.67 -0.44 17.03
N SER A 34 26.76 0.48 16.08
CA SER A 34 28.04 0.91 15.50
C SER A 34 28.46 2.26 16.07
N VAL A 35 29.70 2.36 16.53
CA VAL A 35 30.29 3.61 17.04
C VAL A 35 31.49 3.97 16.17
N THR A 36 31.54 5.21 15.68
CA THR A 36 32.64 5.74 14.87
C THR A 36 33.17 7.00 15.53
N ILE A 37 34.47 7.08 15.75
CA ILE A 37 35.14 8.26 16.32
C ILE A 37 35.93 8.93 15.19
N PHE A 38 35.71 10.22 14.99
CA PHE A 38 36.40 11.03 13.98
C PHE A 38 37.62 11.70 14.59
N ASN A 39 38.76 11.59 13.90
CA ASN A 39 40.04 12.17 14.28
C ASN A 39 40.51 11.81 15.71
N PRO A 40 40.58 10.51 16.08
CA PRO A 40 41.06 10.11 17.39
C PRO A 40 42.54 10.47 17.57
N LYS A 41 42.87 11.17 18.65
CA LYS A 41 44.26 11.50 19.01
C LYS A 41 44.96 10.41 19.85
N ALA A 42 44.16 9.55 20.48
CA ALA A 42 44.61 8.40 21.25
C ALA A 42 43.51 7.33 21.25
N GLU A 43 43.87 6.10 21.60
CA GLU A 43 42.93 4.99 21.70
C GLU A 43 41.82 5.33 22.70
N THR A 44 40.57 5.02 22.35
CA THR A 44 39.40 5.34 23.16
C THR A 44 38.57 4.09 23.33
N CYS A 45 38.42 3.62 24.57
CA CYS A 45 37.61 2.46 24.88
C CYS A 45 36.14 2.87 24.97
N VAL A 46 35.27 2.26 24.16
CA VAL A 46 33.84 2.55 24.11
C VAL A 46 33.06 1.46 24.83
N GLN A 47 32.08 1.87 25.64
CA GLN A 47 31.14 0.97 26.30
C GLN A 47 29.71 1.40 25.97
N VAL A 48 28.88 0.38 25.73
CA VAL A 48 27.45 0.53 25.40
C VAL A 48 26.65 -0.23 26.44
N GLN A 49 25.58 0.38 26.92
CA GLN A 49 24.71 -0.20 27.93
C GLN A 49 23.24 0.09 27.61
N LEU A 50 22.42 -0.95 27.63
CA LEU A 50 20.97 -0.82 27.53
C LEU A 50 20.37 -0.90 28.93
N SER A 51 19.54 0.08 29.29
CA SER A 51 18.87 0.13 30.59
C SER A 51 17.36 0.30 30.45
N VAL A 52 16.59 -0.50 31.20
CA VAL A 52 15.12 -0.46 31.23
C VAL A 52 14.70 -0.13 32.65
N LYS A 53 13.91 0.94 32.83
CA LYS A 53 13.46 1.42 34.16
C LYS A 53 14.62 1.60 35.17
N GLY A 54 15.77 2.08 34.70
CA GLY A 54 16.96 2.32 35.52
C GLY A 54 17.83 1.08 35.79
N GLN A 55 17.38 -0.13 35.43
CA GLN A 55 18.18 -1.34 35.55
C GLN A 55 18.89 -1.67 34.24
N THR A 56 20.15 -2.08 34.33
CA THR A 56 20.93 -2.53 33.17
C THR A 56 20.48 -3.91 32.73
N VAL A 57 20.13 -4.03 31.44
CA VAL A 57 19.63 -5.28 30.85
C VAL A 57 20.58 -5.89 29.82
N ALA A 58 21.49 -5.11 29.22
CA ALA A 58 22.50 -5.61 28.30
C ALA A 58 23.75 -4.69 28.26
N HIS A 59 24.90 -5.27 27.91
CA HIS A 59 26.20 -4.60 27.72
C HIS A 59 26.71 -4.82 26.29
N SER A 60 27.86 -4.23 25.95
CA SER A 60 28.49 -4.26 24.61
C SER A 60 28.62 -5.65 23.97
N HIS A 61 28.65 -6.72 24.77
CA HIS A 61 28.50 -8.10 24.32
C HIS A 61 27.32 -8.72 25.09
N GLY A 62 26.13 -8.76 24.48
CA GLY A 62 24.96 -9.36 25.12
C GLY A 62 23.68 -9.23 24.30
N SER A 63 22.84 -10.26 24.36
CA SER A 63 21.49 -10.25 23.79
C SER A 63 20.51 -9.49 24.69
N VAL A 64 19.53 -8.80 24.11
CA VAL A 64 18.43 -8.20 24.89
C VAL A 64 17.63 -9.30 25.59
N PRO A 65 17.43 -9.28 26.92
CA PRO A 65 16.67 -10.31 27.61
C PRO A 65 15.24 -10.49 27.06
N SER A 66 14.80 -11.73 26.92
CA SER A 66 13.44 -12.06 26.49
C SER A 66 12.39 -11.53 27.48
N GLY A 67 11.26 -11.03 26.98
CA GLY A 67 10.13 -10.59 27.82
C GLY A 67 10.11 -9.10 28.18
N LEU A 68 11.10 -8.32 27.76
CA LEU A 68 11.11 -6.86 27.90
C LEU A 68 10.19 -6.20 26.86
N ARG A 69 9.49 -5.12 27.27
CA ARG A 69 8.66 -4.27 26.40
C ARG A 69 8.65 -2.83 26.91
N GLY A 70 8.65 -1.86 26.01
CA GLY A 70 8.46 -0.45 26.33
C GLY A 70 9.66 0.41 25.95
N GLN A 71 9.90 1.51 26.66
CA GLN A 71 11.05 2.37 26.41
C GLN A 71 12.27 1.92 27.22
N ALA A 72 13.44 2.02 26.60
CA ALA A 72 14.74 1.77 27.22
C ALA A 72 15.68 2.96 26.94
N HIS A 73 16.67 3.15 27.80
CA HIS A 73 17.75 4.10 27.58
C HIS A 73 18.99 3.35 27.09
N LEU A 74 19.41 3.68 25.87
CA LEU A 74 20.70 3.28 25.32
C LEU A 74 21.73 4.32 25.74
N LYS A 75 22.65 3.93 26.61
CA LYS A 75 23.74 4.78 27.11
C LYS A 75 25.04 4.36 26.44
N VAL A 76 25.81 5.34 25.96
CA VAL A 76 27.10 5.12 25.33
C VAL A 76 28.11 6.08 25.94
N TRP A 77 29.28 5.57 26.30
CA TRP A 77 30.38 6.41 26.75
C TRP A 77 31.72 5.90 26.22
N GLY A 78 32.62 6.85 25.94
CA GLY A 78 34.03 6.60 25.68
C GLY A 78 34.85 7.03 26.90
N ASN A 79 35.77 6.17 27.36
CA ASN A 79 36.67 6.41 28.49
C ASN A 79 35.96 6.86 29.78
N ARG A 80 35.66 5.92 30.69
CA ARG A 80 34.82 6.17 31.88
C ARG A 80 35.52 7.05 32.92
N HIS A 81 36.85 7.04 32.97
CA HIS A 81 37.63 7.76 33.96
C HIS A 81 38.49 8.87 33.33
N LEU A 82 38.61 10.02 34.02
CA LEU A 82 39.45 11.15 33.59
C LEU A 82 40.94 10.80 33.47
N THR A 83 41.36 9.68 34.05
CA THR A 83 42.72 9.12 33.96
C THR A 83 42.98 8.38 32.65
N ASP A 84 41.93 8.03 31.90
CA ASP A 84 42.03 7.31 30.64
C ASP A 84 42.39 8.30 29.53
N GLY A 85 43.60 8.21 28.99
CA GLY A 85 43.99 8.98 27.80
C GLY A 85 43.05 8.68 26.62
N GLY A 86 42.60 9.70 25.88
CA GLY A 86 41.68 9.54 24.75
C GLY A 86 40.46 10.45 24.82
N TYR A 87 39.45 10.13 24.02
CA TYR A 87 38.27 10.99 23.87
C TYR A 87 37.16 10.60 24.86
N ILE A 88 36.84 11.50 25.78
CA ILE A 88 35.81 11.29 26.80
C ILE A 88 34.48 11.83 26.27
N PHE A 89 33.47 10.97 26.20
CA PHE A 89 32.11 11.36 25.87
C PHE A 89 31.10 10.49 26.61
N HIS A 90 29.93 11.06 26.90
CA HIS A 90 28.81 10.35 27.48
C HIS A 90 27.52 10.86 26.86
N ASN A 91 26.69 9.95 26.36
CA ASN A 91 25.39 10.30 25.81
C ASN A 91 24.37 9.19 26.02
N TYR A 92 23.10 9.53 25.96
CA TYR A 92 22.02 8.57 26.04
C TYR A 92 20.84 8.95 25.14
N THR A 93 20.16 7.94 24.63
CA THR A 93 18.93 8.12 23.84
C THR A 93 17.87 7.12 24.29
N THR A 94 16.61 7.45 24.03
CA THR A 94 15.49 6.53 24.27
C THR A 94 15.28 5.66 23.03
N VAL A 95 15.23 4.35 23.24
CA VAL A 95 14.93 3.34 22.21
C VAL A 95 13.70 2.55 22.62
N THR A 96 12.96 2.05 21.63
CA THR A 96 11.79 1.21 21.90
C THR A 96 12.21 -0.25 21.91
N VAL A 97 11.80 -1.00 22.93
CA VAL A 97 11.99 -2.45 23.02
C VAL A 97 10.67 -3.15 22.69
N GLU A 98 10.69 -3.96 21.63
CA GLU A 98 9.58 -4.79 21.22
C GLU A 98 9.77 -6.23 21.72
N SER A 99 8.72 -6.80 22.31
CA SER A 99 8.77 -8.16 22.84
C SER A 99 8.67 -9.25 21.77
N LYS A 100 8.42 -8.90 20.51
CA LYS A 100 8.35 -9.82 19.37
C LYS A 100 9.72 -9.96 18.71
N GLY A 101 10.49 -10.97 19.12
CA GLY A 101 11.81 -11.27 18.57
C GLY A 101 11.84 -12.25 17.39
N SER A 102 10.71 -12.86 17.03
CA SER A 102 10.67 -13.93 16.02
C SER A 102 9.42 -13.86 15.14
N ALA A 103 9.58 -14.26 13.87
CA ALA A 103 8.50 -14.42 12.93
C ALA A 103 8.11 -15.90 12.83
N ILE A 104 6.80 -16.17 12.85
CA ILE A 104 6.25 -17.52 12.73
C ILE A 104 5.36 -17.56 11.51
N PHE A 105 5.65 -18.50 10.61
CA PHE A 105 4.86 -18.73 9.41
C PHE A 105 4.08 -20.03 9.57
N ILE A 106 2.77 -19.93 9.44
CA ILE A 106 1.88 -21.08 9.40
C ILE A 106 1.60 -21.37 7.92
N GLN A 107 1.99 -22.55 7.44
CA GLN A 107 1.74 -22.97 6.07
C GLN A 107 0.79 -24.15 6.06
N THR A 108 -0.25 -24.09 5.25
CA THR A 108 -1.18 -25.19 4.95
C THR A 108 -0.90 -25.73 3.55
N ASP A 109 -1.14 -27.02 3.32
CA ASP A 109 -0.99 -27.61 1.98
C ASP A 109 -2.05 -27.06 1.01
N LYS A 110 -3.23 -26.69 1.52
CA LYS A 110 -4.34 -26.15 0.73
C LYS A 110 -5.05 -25.00 1.49
N PRO A 111 -5.66 -24.04 0.77
CA PRO A 111 -6.53 -23.03 1.40
C PRO A 111 -7.93 -23.58 1.73
N ILE A 112 -8.39 -24.60 0.99
CA ILE A 112 -9.71 -25.22 1.14
C ILE A 112 -9.55 -26.74 1.35
N TYR A 113 -10.17 -27.27 2.40
CA TYR A 113 -10.15 -28.70 2.72
C TYR A 113 -11.52 -29.36 2.53
N LYS A 114 -11.46 -30.62 2.10
CA LYS A 114 -12.63 -31.50 1.93
C LYS A 114 -12.71 -32.47 3.11
N PRO A 115 -13.90 -33.00 3.44
CA PRO A 115 -13.99 -34.20 4.27
C PRO A 115 -13.18 -35.32 3.61
N LYS A 116 -12.33 -36.02 4.39
CA LYS A 116 -11.44 -37.15 3.99
C LYS A 116 -10.04 -36.87 3.41
N HIS A 117 -9.35 -35.78 3.75
CA HIS A 117 -7.91 -35.69 3.50
C HIS A 117 -7.08 -35.90 4.78
N LYS A 118 -6.10 -36.81 4.72
CA LYS A 118 -5.05 -36.98 5.74
C LYS A 118 -3.94 -35.99 5.42
N GLY A 119 -3.71 -35.04 6.31
CA GLY A 119 -2.76 -33.95 6.12
C GLY A 119 -2.65 -33.12 7.39
N SER A 120 -1.59 -32.34 7.51
CA SER A 120 -0.93 -32.17 8.78
C SER A 120 -0.82 -30.69 9.27
N LEU A 121 -1.67 -30.12 10.20
CA LEU A 121 -1.37 -28.86 11.00
C LEU A 121 -2.14 -28.60 12.36
N ILE A 122 -1.73 -27.55 13.15
CA ILE A 122 -1.84 -27.33 14.64
C ILE A 122 -2.83 -26.24 15.17
N VAL A 123 -3.58 -26.52 16.23
CA VAL A 123 -4.57 -25.71 17.00
C VAL A 123 -5.72 -25.11 16.20
N ARG A 124 -6.72 -25.94 15.89
CA ARG A 124 -7.99 -25.54 15.27
C ARG A 124 -8.99 -24.98 16.28
N LEU A 125 -9.53 -23.79 16.03
CA LEU A 125 -10.88 -23.43 16.44
C LEU A 125 -11.85 -23.81 15.30
N ASP A 126 -12.92 -24.52 15.64
CA ASP A 126 -14.10 -24.67 14.78
C ASP A 126 -14.75 -23.31 14.52
N PRO A 127 -15.58 -23.16 13.47
CA PRO A 127 -16.37 -21.94 13.20
C PRO A 127 -17.24 -21.49 14.39
N ARG A 128 -17.50 -22.39 15.34
CA ARG A 128 -18.26 -22.15 16.59
C ARG A 128 -17.39 -21.77 17.79
N GLY A 129 -16.11 -21.45 17.57
CA GLY A 129 -15.16 -21.09 18.62
C GLY A 129 -14.73 -22.26 19.53
N SER A 130 -15.07 -23.50 19.16
CA SER A 130 -14.71 -24.69 19.92
C SER A 130 -13.32 -25.17 19.56
N ARG A 131 -12.55 -25.60 20.57
CA ARG A 131 -11.19 -26.08 20.37
C ARG A 131 -11.17 -27.57 20.04
N MET A 132 -10.70 -27.92 18.86
CA MET A 132 -10.71 -29.33 18.42
C MET A 132 -9.50 -30.13 18.88
N VAL A 133 -8.30 -29.57 18.74
CA VAL A 133 -7.05 -30.24 19.17
C VAL A 133 -6.06 -29.23 19.74
N GLN A 134 -5.32 -29.68 20.76
CA GLN A 134 -4.17 -28.97 21.32
C GLN A 134 -2.94 -29.87 21.31
N TRP A 135 -1.83 -29.32 20.82
CA TRP A 135 -0.51 -29.87 21.04
C TRP A 135 0.25 -28.97 22.02
N LYS A 136 0.93 -29.58 23.01
CA LYS A 136 1.76 -28.88 24.01
C LYS A 136 3.19 -29.44 23.94
N GLY A 137 4.17 -28.61 24.29
CA GLY A 137 5.57 -29.06 24.44
C GLY A 137 6.25 -29.47 23.13
N LEU A 138 5.86 -28.87 22.00
CA LEU A 138 6.45 -29.17 20.69
C LEU A 138 7.90 -28.69 20.67
N LYS A 139 8.83 -29.60 20.31
CA LYS A 139 10.22 -29.26 20.04
C LYS A 139 10.41 -29.20 18.52
N SER A 140 11.21 -28.24 18.05
CA SER A 140 11.59 -28.18 16.64
C SER A 140 12.40 -29.43 16.29
N VAL A 141 12.02 -30.11 15.21
CA VAL A 141 12.67 -31.37 14.80
C VAL A 141 14.01 -31.06 14.13
N CYS A 142 14.07 -30.01 13.30
CA CYS A 142 15.28 -29.46 12.70
C CYS A 142 15.03 -28.03 12.19
N CYS A 143 16.02 -27.14 12.27
CA CYS A 143 16.01 -25.80 11.64
C CYS A 143 14.80 -24.89 11.92
N GLY A 144 14.08 -25.08 13.04
CA GLY A 144 12.90 -24.29 13.38
C GLY A 144 11.60 -24.72 12.69
N VAL A 145 11.58 -25.89 12.03
CA VAL A 145 10.37 -26.43 11.38
C VAL A 145 9.68 -27.46 12.29
N VAL A 146 8.34 -27.40 12.32
CA VAL A 146 7.48 -28.32 13.08
C VAL A 146 6.35 -28.80 12.15
N ASN A 147 6.30 -30.11 11.91
CA ASN A 147 5.27 -30.78 11.11
C ASN A 147 4.35 -31.59 12.03
N MET A 148 3.02 -31.47 11.90
CA MET A 148 2.05 -32.01 12.89
C MET A 148 0.70 -32.27 12.26
N SER A 149 -0.05 -33.36 12.53
CA SER A 149 -1.25 -33.68 11.72
C SER A 149 -2.65 -33.79 12.31
N PHE A 150 -3.68 -33.37 11.55
CA PHE A 150 -5.09 -33.41 11.96
C PHE A 150 -6.05 -33.95 10.89
N PRO A 151 -6.63 -35.15 11.08
CA PRO A 151 -7.70 -35.64 10.22
C PRO A 151 -9.02 -34.89 10.51
N LEU A 152 -9.69 -34.41 9.46
CA LEU A 152 -11.06 -33.90 9.56
C LEU A 152 -12.06 -35.06 9.71
N SER A 153 -13.10 -34.85 10.50
CA SER A 153 -14.24 -35.78 10.63
C SER A 153 -14.95 -36.00 9.28
N ASP A 154 -15.69 -37.11 9.15
CA ASP A 154 -16.53 -37.40 7.99
C ASP A 154 -17.69 -36.39 7.84
N GLN A 155 -18.12 -35.78 8.95
CA GLN A 155 -19.14 -34.73 8.99
C GLN A 155 -18.59 -33.48 9.71
N PRO A 156 -17.65 -32.74 9.10
CA PRO A 156 -17.07 -31.56 9.73
C PRO A 156 -18.04 -30.39 9.69
N VAL A 157 -17.87 -29.44 10.61
CA VAL A 157 -18.57 -28.15 10.53
C VAL A 157 -17.99 -27.35 9.36
N PHE A 158 -18.84 -26.94 8.42
CA PHE A 158 -18.44 -26.08 7.31
C PHE A 158 -18.24 -24.63 7.77
N GLY A 159 -17.35 -23.91 7.09
CA GLY A 159 -17.05 -22.50 7.34
C GLY A 159 -15.56 -22.21 7.46
N GLU A 160 -15.23 -21.05 8.01
CA GLU A 160 -13.86 -20.63 8.27
C GLU A 160 -13.35 -21.22 9.59
N TRP A 161 -12.14 -21.77 9.54
CA TRP A 161 -11.46 -22.37 10.69
C TRP A 161 -10.13 -21.68 10.91
N PHE A 162 -9.68 -21.63 12.17
CA PHE A 162 -8.47 -20.90 12.54
C PHE A 162 -7.43 -21.81 13.20
N ILE A 163 -6.18 -21.62 12.83
CA ILE A 163 -4.97 -22.26 13.37
C ILE A 163 -4.32 -21.25 14.32
N PHE A 164 -4.07 -21.59 15.60
CA PHE A 164 -3.42 -20.70 16.58
C PHE A 164 -2.09 -21.26 17.11
N VAL A 165 -1.00 -20.53 16.93
CA VAL A 165 0.32 -20.91 17.44
C VAL A 165 0.73 -19.94 18.52
N VAL A 166 1.10 -20.46 19.70
CA VAL A 166 1.61 -19.64 20.82
C VAL A 166 3.08 -19.95 21.04
N VAL A 167 3.94 -18.95 20.88
CA VAL A 167 5.39 -19.06 21.09
C VAL A 167 5.86 -17.83 21.85
N GLN A 168 6.64 -18.05 22.92
CA GLN A 168 7.19 -16.98 23.75
C GLN A 168 6.12 -15.97 24.25
N GLY A 169 4.90 -16.46 24.52
CA GLY A 169 3.77 -15.63 24.97
C GLY A 169 3.04 -14.84 23.87
N HIS A 170 3.45 -14.96 22.61
CA HIS A 170 2.78 -14.34 21.47
C HIS A 170 1.93 -15.34 20.69
N THR A 171 0.74 -14.92 20.29
CA THR A 171 -0.21 -15.73 19.52
C THR A 171 -0.19 -15.32 18.05
N TYR A 172 -0.07 -16.30 17.17
CA TYR A 172 -0.11 -16.17 15.71
C TYR A 172 -1.27 -16.98 15.17
N ASN A 173 -1.95 -16.49 14.14
CA ASN A 173 -3.10 -17.16 13.57
C ASN A 173 -3.05 -17.30 12.05
N LYS A 174 -3.77 -18.28 11.53
CA LYS A 174 -4.04 -18.45 10.10
C LYS A 174 -5.40 -19.10 9.90
N SER A 175 -6.20 -18.60 8.95
CA SER A 175 -7.46 -19.24 8.60
C SER A 175 -7.34 -20.14 7.37
N PHE A 176 -8.26 -21.10 7.29
CA PHE A 176 -8.54 -21.91 6.10
C PHE A 176 -10.03 -22.26 6.09
N GLU A 177 -10.56 -22.58 4.91
CA GLU A 177 -11.99 -22.85 4.78
C GLU A 177 -12.29 -24.35 4.62
N VAL A 178 -13.35 -24.82 5.28
CA VAL A 178 -13.88 -26.18 5.09
C VAL A 178 -15.24 -26.06 4.43
N GLN A 179 -15.32 -26.56 3.20
CA GLN A 179 -16.55 -26.55 2.41
C GLN A 179 -16.95 -27.97 2.01
N LYS A 180 -18.24 -28.14 1.71
CA LYS A 180 -18.74 -29.40 1.15
C LYS A 180 -18.17 -29.55 -0.27
N TYR A 181 -17.45 -30.64 -0.50
CA TYR A 181 -16.99 -30.92 -1.85
C TYR A 181 -18.14 -31.46 -2.70
N VAL A 182 -18.45 -30.73 -3.77
CA VAL A 182 -19.22 -31.24 -4.89
C VAL A 182 -18.28 -31.28 -6.07
N MET A 183 -18.12 -32.45 -6.70
CA MET A 183 -17.32 -32.55 -7.91
C MET A 183 -18.02 -31.77 -9.03
N PRO A 184 -17.41 -30.70 -9.57
CA PRO A 184 -18.00 -30.00 -10.69
C PRO A 184 -18.04 -30.95 -11.89
N LYS A 185 -19.19 -31.03 -12.56
CA LYS A 185 -19.36 -31.91 -13.72
C LYS A 185 -18.64 -31.37 -14.96
N PHE A 186 -18.46 -30.06 -15.02
CA PHE A 186 -17.74 -29.36 -16.06
C PHE A 186 -17.11 -28.09 -15.49
N GLU A 187 -16.03 -27.65 -16.12
CA GLU A 187 -15.31 -26.43 -15.82
C GLU A 187 -15.95 -25.26 -16.58
N LEU A 188 -16.03 -24.11 -15.91
CA LEU A 188 -16.55 -22.87 -16.46
C LEU A 188 -15.54 -21.74 -16.21
N VAL A 189 -15.05 -21.14 -17.29
CA VAL A 189 -14.04 -20.08 -17.26
C VAL A 189 -14.60 -18.85 -17.97
N ILE A 190 -14.50 -17.69 -17.32
CA ILE A 190 -14.81 -16.39 -17.92
C ILE A 190 -13.49 -15.81 -18.44
N ASP A 191 -13.48 -15.37 -19.69
CA ASP A 191 -12.41 -14.59 -20.29
C ASP A 191 -12.89 -13.15 -20.47
N PRO A 192 -12.65 -12.28 -19.48
CA PRO A 192 -12.99 -10.88 -19.62
C PRO A 192 -11.89 -10.10 -20.35
N PRO A 193 -12.16 -8.86 -20.79
CA PRO A 193 -11.10 -7.94 -21.18
C PRO A 193 -10.18 -7.60 -20.01
N ARG A 194 -8.95 -7.16 -20.31
CA ARG A 194 -7.96 -6.81 -19.28
C ARG A 194 -8.37 -5.60 -18.44
N TYR A 195 -9.00 -4.62 -19.07
CA TYR A 195 -9.52 -3.39 -18.48
C TYR A 195 -10.46 -2.74 -19.48
N VAL A 196 -11.35 -1.88 -19.01
CA VAL A 196 -12.25 -1.13 -19.88
C VAL A 196 -11.55 0.12 -20.41
N ARG A 197 -11.37 0.20 -21.73
CA ARG A 197 -10.69 1.29 -22.44
C ARG A 197 -11.52 2.55 -22.55
N ASP A 198 -12.80 2.38 -22.90
CA ASP A 198 -13.74 3.47 -23.12
C ASP A 198 -15.11 3.08 -22.57
N LEU A 199 -15.63 3.91 -21.68
CA LEU A 199 -16.92 3.72 -21.01
C LEU A 199 -18.11 3.77 -21.98
N THR A 200 -17.95 4.40 -23.13
CA THR A 200 -19.01 4.54 -24.14
C THR A 200 -19.08 3.36 -25.11
N SER A 201 -17.97 2.62 -25.25
CA SER A 201 -17.85 1.48 -26.13
C SER A 201 -18.13 0.17 -25.41
N CYS A 202 -18.47 -0.86 -26.18
CA CYS A 202 -18.61 -2.22 -25.65
C CYS A 202 -17.35 -3.02 -25.98
N GLU A 203 -16.87 -3.78 -25.00
CA GLU A 203 -15.78 -4.73 -25.18
C GLU A 203 -16.31 -6.15 -25.38
N GLN A 204 -15.49 -7.04 -25.95
CA GLN A 204 -15.86 -8.43 -26.17
C GLN A 204 -15.28 -9.30 -25.05
N ALA A 205 -16.14 -10.08 -24.39
CA ALA A 205 -15.75 -11.10 -23.43
C ALA A 205 -16.27 -12.47 -23.88
N ALA A 206 -15.72 -13.54 -23.31
CA ALA A 206 -16.12 -14.91 -23.63
C ALA A 206 -16.32 -15.75 -22.37
N VAL A 207 -17.17 -16.77 -22.47
CA VAL A 207 -17.31 -17.83 -21.47
C VAL A 207 -17.01 -19.16 -22.14
N ARG A 208 -16.08 -19.92 -21.56
CA ARG A 208 -15.72 -21.27 -22.00
C ARG A 208 -16.23 -22.31 -21.01
N ALA A 209 -16.92 -23.33 -21.52
CA ALA A 209 -17.49 -24.41 -20.75
C ALA A 209 -17.05 -25.77 -21.32
N ARG A 210 -16.35 -26.57 -20.49
CA ARG A 210 -15.77 -27.84 -20.92
C ARG A 210 -15.99 -28.91 -19.85
N TYR A 211 -16.49 -30.08 -20.24
CA TYR A 211 -16.60 -31.21 -19.31
C TYR A 211 -15.21 -31.63 -18.80
N THR A 212 -15.17 -32.26 -17.62
CA THR A 212 -13.93 -32.76 -17.02
C THR A 212 -13.18 -33.76 -17.91
N PHE A 213 -13.90 -34.46 -18.80
CA PHE A 213 -13.35 -35.37 -19.81
C PHE A 213 -13.04 -34.68 -21.15
N GLY A 214 -13.13 -33.36 -21.22
CA GLY A 214 -12.59 -32.54 -22.30
C GLY A 214 -13.53 -32.21 -23.47
N LYS A 215 -14.78 -32.67 -23.49
CA LYS A 215 -15.76 -32.30 -24.54
C LYS A 215 -16.41 -30.93 -24.26
N PRO A 216 -16.84 -30.19 -25.30
CA PRO A 216 -17.56 -28.92 -25.12
C PRO A 216 -18.92 -29.14 -24.45
N VAL A 217 -19.31 -28.21 -23.58
CA VAL A 217 -20.64 -28.21 -22.97
C VAL A 217 -21.62 -27.50 -23.90
N THR A 218 -22.74 -28.16 -24.21
CA THR A 218 -23.86 -27.54 -24.93
C THR A 218 -24.99 -27.22 -23.96
N GLY A 219 -25.53 -26.01 -23.99
CA GLY A 219 -26.63 -25.62 -23.13
C GLY A 219 -26.95 -24.14 -23.18
N LYS A 220 -27.63 -23.66 -22.14
CA LYS A 220 -28.02 -22.26 -21.98
C LYS A 220 -27.07 -21.55 -21.01
N LEU A 221 -26.49 -20.45 -21.45
CA LEU A 221 -25.63 -19.55 -20.67
C LEU A 221 -26.43 -18.31 -20.26
N THR A 222 -26.37 -17.96 -18.98
CA THR A 222 -26.85 -16.70 -18.43
C THR A 222 -25.69 -15.96 -17.78
N VAL A 223 -25.39 -14.76 -18.25
CA VAL A 223 -24.36 -13.87 -17.71
C VAL A 223 -25.04 -12.68 -17.04
N ASN A 224 -24.76 -12.44 -15.77
CA ASN A 224 -25.20 -11.26 -15.03
C ASN A 224 -23.97 -10.38 -14.74
N MET A 225 -24.00 -9.13 -15.19
CA MET A 225 -22.89 -8.20 -15.10
C MET A 225 -23.31 -6.95 -14.33
N THR A 226 -22.45 -6.48 -13.43
CA THR A 226 -22.62 -5.20 -12.73
C THR A 226 -21.27 -4.47 -12.66
N VAL A 227 -21.30 -3.16 -12.43
CA VAL A 227 -20.10 -2.39 -12.07
C VAL A 227 -20.13 -2.10 -10.58
N ASN A 228 -19.04 -2.42 -9.88
CA ASN A 228 -18.89 -2.16 -8.46
C ASN A 228 -17.79 -1.12 -8.25
N GLY A 229 -18.16 0.08 -7.80
CA GLY A 229 -17.26 1.17 -7.46
C GLY A 229 -16.64 1.03 -6.07
N VAL A 230 -15.37 1.38 -5.95
CA VAL A 230 -14.63 1.43 -4.69
C VAL A 230 -14.72 2.86 -4.14
N GLY A 231 -15.73 3.13 -3.32
CA GLY A 231 -15.94 4.44 -2.67
C GLY A 231 -15.52 4.43 -1.20
N TYR A 232 -15.04 5.57 -0.70
CA TYR A 232 -14.59 5.72 0.69
C TYR A 232 -15.73 5.60 1.73
N TYR A 233 -16.96 5.97 1.33
CA TYR A 233 -18.14 5.94 2.22
C TYR A 233 -19.22 4.95 1.77
N ARG A 234 -19.26 4.56 0.49
CA ARG A 234 -20.26 3.64 -0.03
C ARG A 234 -19.73 2.94 -1.28
N HIS A 235 -19.98 1.64 -1.38
CA HIS A 235 -19.78 0.91 -2.63
C HIS A 235 -20.89 1.36 -3.58
N GLU A 236 -20.52 2.02 -4.67
CA GLU A 236 -21.45 2.37 -5.73
C GLU A 236 -21.70 1.10 -6.55
N MET A 237 -22.89 0.51 -6.41
CA MET A 237 -23.31 -0.58 -7.28
C MET A 237 -24.06 0.00 -8.47
N GLY A 238 -23.57 -0.35 -9.66
CA GLY A 238 -24.23 -0.08 -10.92
C GLY A 238 -25.51 -0.90 -11.08
N HIS A 239 -26.17 -0.72 -12.22
CA HIS A 239 -27.36 -1.49 -12.57
C HIS A 239 -26.97 -2.84 -13.19
N PRO A 240 -27.65 -3.95 -12.80
CA PRO A 240 -27.34 -5.27 -13.31
C PRO A 240 -27.86 -5.47 -14.74
N VAL A 241 -26.98 -5.95 -15.62
CA VAL A 241 -27.30 -6.32 -17.00
C VAL A 241 -27.21 -7.84 -17.13
N ILE A 242 -28.33 -8.45 -17.52
CA ILE A 242 -28.42 -9.90 -17.70
C ILE A 242 -28.51 -10.22 -19.19
N LYS A 243 -27.59 -11.06 -19.68
CA LYS A 243 -27.60 -11.60 -21.04
C LYS A 243 -27.79 -13.11 -21.01
N THR A 244 -28.64 -13.63 -21.88
CA THR A 244 -28.91 -15.06 -22.00
C THR A 244 -28.70 -15.50 -23.44
N MET A 245 -27.96 -16.58 -23.65
CA MET A 245 -27.61 -17.12 -24.96
C MET A 245 -27.37 -18.62 -24.91
N GLU A 246 -27.26 -19.26 -26.06
CA GLU A 246 -26.81 -20.65 -26.16
C GLU A 246 -25.28 -20.72 -26.16
N ILE A 247 -24.73 -21.75 -25.52
CA ILE A 247 -23.30 -22.03 -25.49
C ILE A 247 -23.04 -23.42 -26.07
N LYS A 248 -22.03 -23.52 -26.94
CA LYS A 248 -21.49 -24.80 -27.46
C LYS A 248 -19.98 -24.79 -27.27
N GLY A 249 -19.55 -25.12 -26.05
CA GLY A 249 -18.14 -25.06 -25.64
C GLY A 249 -17.63 -23.66 -25.34
N SER A 250 -17.94 -22.67 -26.18
CA SER A 250 -17.58 -21.26 -25.96
C SER A 250 -18.70 -20.35 -26.46
N ALA A 251 -18.94 -19.23 -25.78
CA ALA A 251 -19.87 -18.20 -26.20
C ALA A 251 -19.30 -16.81 -25.92
N ASN A 252 -19.44 -15.91 -26.89
CA ASN A 252 -18.95 -14.54 -26.80
C ASN A 252 -20.11 -13.60 -26.46
N PHE A 253 -19.88 -12.63 -25.58
CA PHE A 253 -20.86 -11.62 -25.19
C PHE A 253 -20.23 -10.23 -25.16
N SER A 254 -21.02 -9.20 -25.48
CA SER A 254 -20.60 -7.82 -25.36
C SER A 254 -20.71 -7.33 -23.91
N LEU A 255 -19.68 -6.65 -23.43
CA LEU A 255 -19.60 -6.02 -22.12
C LEU A 255 -19.65 -4.51 -22.34
N CYS A 256 -20.79 -3.89 -22.05
CA CYS A 256 -21.05 -2.46 -22.26
C CYS A 256 -21.16 -1.77 -20.91
N VAL A 257 -20.14 -1.02 -20.50
CA VAL A 257 -20.11 -0.38 -19.18
C VAL A 257 -21.12 0.76 -19.06
N LYS A 258 -21.41 1.47 -20.15
CA LYS A 258 -22.46 2.50 -20.21
C LYS A 258 -23.81 2.01 -19.69
N ASP A 259 -24.13 0.75 -19.98
CA ASP A 259 -25.39 0.11 -19.59
C ASP A 259 -25.32 -0.47 -18.17
N MET A 260 -24.26 -0.23 -17.41
CA MET A 260 -24.13 -0.66 -16.01
C MET A 260 -23.80 0.51 -15.07
N MET A 261 -23.19 1.58 -15.59
CA MET A 261 -22.84 2.75 -14.80
C MET A 261 -24.05 3.69 -14.57
N PRO A 262 -24.17 4.29 -13.37
CA PRO A 262 -25.02 5.46 -13.17
C PRO A 262 -24.59 6.63 -14.07
N LEU A 263 -25.50 7.54 -14.40
CA LEU A 263 -25.19 8.70 -15.24
C LEU A 263 -24.28 9.73 -14.53
N ASP A 264 -24.43 9.88 -13.21
CA ASP A 264 -23.75 10.89 -12.40
C ASP A 264 -22.53 10.35 -11.64
N VAL A 265 -21.66 9.63 -12.34
CA VAL A 265 -20.44 9.05 -11.73
C VAL A 265 -19.32 10.09 -11.63
N ALA A 266 -18.71 10.19 -10.44
CA ALA A 266 -17.61 11.12 -10.17
C ALA A 266 -16.44 10.95 -11.15
N ASP A 267 -15.76 12.05 -11.47
CA ASP A 267 -14.63 12.06 -12.43
C ASP A 267 -13.46 11.14 -12.03
N HIS A 268 -13.32 10.85 -10.75
CA HIS A 268 -12.27 9.97 -10.19
C HIS A 268 -12.76 8.55 -9.90
N PHE A 269 -13.89 8.14 -10.49
CA PHE A 269 -14.44 6.81 -10.26
C PHE A 269 -13.44 5.71 -10.61
N ARG A 270 -13.29 4.79 -9.66
CA ARG A 270 -12.55 3.53 -9.80
C ARG A 270 -13.45 2.40 -9.33
N GLY A 271 -13.57 1.36 -10.14
CA GLY A 271 -14.35 0.18 -9.82
C GLY A 271 -13.90 -1.03 -10.63
N THR A 272 -14.64 -2.12 -10.51
CA THR A 272 -14.44 -3.34 -11.29
C THR A 272 -15.77 -3.83 -11.87
N VAL A 273 -15.71 -4.56 -12.98
CA VAL A 273 -16.87 -5.29 -13.50
C VAL A 273 -16.97 -6.61 -12.75
N SER A 274 -18.14 -6.88 -12.16
CA SER A 274 -18.50 -8.16 -11.56
C SER A 274 -19.33 -8.96 -12.56
N ILE A 275 -18.86 -10.17 -12.90
CA ILE A 275 -19.46 -11.03 -13.93
C ILE A 275 -19.81 -12.38 -13.31
N TRP A 276 -21.10 -12.67 -13.18
CA TRP A 276 -21.62 -14.01 -12.84
C TRP A 276 -22.05 -14.75 -14.09
N ALA A 277 -21.41 -15.88 -14.38
CA ALA A 277 -21.81 -16.76 -15.48
C ALA A 277 -22.42 -18.06 -14.92
N SER A 278 -23.61 -18.40 -15.39
CA SER A 278 -24.33 -19.64 -15.06
C SER A 278 -24.63 -20.41 -16.33
N VAL A 279 -24.16 -21.66 -16.43
CA VAL A 279 -24.46 -22.55 -17.55
C VAL A 279 -25.34 -23.70 -17.08
N SER A 280 -26.47 -23.90 -17.75
CA SER A 280 -27.30 -25.09 -17.65
C SER A 280 -27.13 -25.95 -18.90
N SER A 281 -26.41 -27.07 -18.76
CA SER A 281 -26.22 -28.06 -19.81
C SER A 281 -27.53 -28.78 -20.16
N ILE A 282 -27.61 -29.31 -21.38
CA ILE A 282 -28.68 -30.22 -21.84
C ILE A 282 -28.87 -31.43 -20.92
N ASP A 283 -27.83 -31.89 -20.22
CA ASP A 283 -27.88 -33.04 -19.30
C ASP A 283 -28.49 -32.68 -17.92
N GLY A 284 -29.15 -31.52 -17.81
CA GLY A 284 -29.72 -30.99 -16.56
C GLY A 284 -28.67 -30.51 -15.55
N SER A 285 -27.39 -30.50 -15.91
CA SER A 285 -26.29 -30.11 -15.02
C SER A 285 -26.08 -28.60 -15.04
N ARG A 286 -26.02 -27.97 -13.87
CA ARG A 286 -25.78 -26.52 -13.72
C ARG A 286 -24.45 -26.24 -13.03
N GLN A 287 -23.72 -25.25 -13.53
CA GLN A 287 -22.52 -24.71 -12.88
C GLN A 287 -22.54 -23.18 -12.97
N THR A 288 -21.92 -22.54 -11.97
CA THR A 288 -21.84 -21.09 -11.84
C THR A 288 -20.42 -20.69 -11.51
N THR A 289 -19.94 -19.60 -12.09
CA THR A 289 -18.63 -19.02 -11.79
C THR A 289 -18.73 -17.49 -11.73
N PHE A 290 -17.75 -16.86 -11.10
CA PHE A 290 -17.68 -15.42 -10.86
C PHE A 290 -16.29 -14.90 -11.22
N ASP A 291 -16.26 -13.72 -11.83
CA ASP A 291 -15.05 -12.95 -12.07
C ASP A 291 -15.27 -11.47 -11.71
N ASP A 292 -14.30 -10.85 -11.04
CA ASP A 292 -14.27 -9.42 -10.70
C ASP A 292 -12.95 -8.74 -11.10
N SER A 293 -12.23 -9.34 -12.03
CA SER A 293 -10.84 -8.98 -12.35
C SER A 293 -10.69 -7.77 -13.28
N THR A 294 -11.79 -7.31 -13.89
CA THR A 294 -11.76 -6.26 -14.92
C THR A 294 -11.93 -4.87 -14.31
N PRO A 295 -10.87 -4.03 -14.24
CA PRO A 295 -10.98 -2.68 -13.73
C PRO A 295 -11.70 -1.74 -14.70
N VAL A 296 -12.46 -0.81 -14.12
CA VAL A 296 -13.21 0.24 -14.80
C VAL A 296 -12.89 1.56 -14.15
N HIS A 297 -12.11 2.39 -14.84
CA HIS A 297 -11.76 3.74 -14.37
C HIS A 297 -12.29 4.77 -15.36
N LYS A 298 -12.88 5.85 -14.84
CA LYS A 298 -13.27 6.99 -15.69
C LYS A 298 -12.06 7.73 -16.24
N GLN A 299 -10.99 7.79 -15.45
CA GLN A 299 -9.67 8.20 -15.90
C GLN A 299 -8.84 6.97 -16.27
N LEU A 300 -8.62 6.76 -17.58
CA LEU A 300 -7.92 5.58 -18.09
C LEU A 300 -6.44 5.50 -17.66
N ILE A 301 -5.79 6.64 -17.44
CA ILE A 301 -4.35 6.70 -17.16
C ILE A 301 -4.13 7.05 -15.70
N ASP A 302 -3.43 6.20 -14.98
CA ASP A 302 -2.98 6.43 -13.61
C ASP A 302 -1.51 6.86 -13.63
N ILE A 303 -1.22 7.98 -12.98
CA ILE A 303 0.12 8.57 -12.92
C ILE A 303 0.57 8.60 -11.46
N LYS A 304 1.72 7.99 -11.18
CA LYS A 304 2.30 7.90 -9.83
C LYS A 304 3.77 8.28 -9.87
N TYR A 305 4.27 8.81 -8.75
CA TYR A 305 5.71 8.90 -8.56
C TYR A 305 6.26 7.49 -8.31
N SER A 306 7.34 7.15 -9.00
CA SER A 306 8.05 5.90 -8.76
C SER A 306 8.58 5.85 -7.33
N LYS A 307 8.72 4.64 -6.78
CA LYS A 307 9.28 4.43 -5.43
C LYS A 307 10.73 4.94 -5.30
N ASP A 308 11.43 5.05 -6.43
CA ASP A 308 12.80 5.57 -6.50
C ASP A 308 12.87 7.09 -6.34
N THR A 309 11.75 7.79 -6.56
CA THR A 309 11.67 9.25 -6.45
C THR A 309 11.62 9.66 -4.99
N ARG A 310 12.69 10.34 -4.53
CA ARG A 310 12.81 10.77 -3.13
C ARG A 310 11.87 11.92 -2.83
N LYS A 311 11.15 11.84 -1.71
CA LYS A 311 10.29 12.93 -1.22
C LYS A 311 11.07 14.07 -0.54
N GLN A 312 12.38 14.10 -0.66
CA GLN A 312 13.22 15.16 -0.11
C GLN A 312 14.20 15.61 -1.17
N PHE A 313 14.58 16.88 -1.07
CA PHE A 313 15.53 17.50 -1.96
C PHE A 313 16.59 18.24 -1.18
N LYS A 314 17.63 18.62 -1.91
CA LYS A 314 18.70 19.47 -1.43
C LYS A 314 18.60 20.80 -2.18
N PRO A 315 18.28 21.92 -1.51
CA PRO A 315 18.25 23.23 -2.15
C PRO A 315 19.58 23.54 -2.85
N GLY A 316 19.52 24.13 -4.05
CA GLY A 316 20.69 24.42 -4.88
C GLY A 316 21.28 23.24 -5.67
N LEU A 317 20.76 22.01 -5.50
CA LEU A 317 21.15 20.85 -6.32
C LEU A 317 20.02 20.45 -7.29
N PRO A 318 20.36 19.86 -8.44
CA PRO A 318 19.35 19.31 -9.35
C PRO A 318 18.53 18.21 -8.68
N TYR A 319 17.21 18.26 -8.86
CA TYR A 319 16.29 17.24 -8.36
C TYR A 319 15.83 16.35 -9.51
N LYS A 320 16.20 15.06 -9.43
CA LYS A 320 15.82 14.05 -10.40
C LYS A 320 14.66 13.23 -9.86
N GLY A 321 13.63 13.06 -10.67
CA GLY A 321 12.48 12.24 -10.35
C GLY A 321 12.03 11.40 -11.52
N LYS A 322 11.27 10.37 -11.17
CA LYS A 322 10.73 9.39 -12.10
C LYS A 322 9.24 9.20 -11.82
N ILE A 323 8.46 9.25 -12.89
CA ILE A 323 7.02 9.00 -12.88
C ILE A 323 6.72 7.70 -13.60
N GLU A 324 5.74 6.99 -13.06
CA GLU A 324 5.16 5.77 -13.62
C GLU A 324 3.77 6.12 -14.16
N VAL A 325 3.52 5.71 -15.39
CA VAL A 325 2.30 5.97 -16.15
C VAL A 325 1.75 4.60 -16.54
N THR A 326 0.58 4.27 -15.99
CA THR A 326 0.00 2.92 -16.09
C THR A 326 -1.46 2.97 -16.50
N TYR A 327 -1.91 1.89 -17.15
CA TYR A 327 -3.32 1.61 -17.38
C TYR A 327 -3.98 1.03 -16.12
N PRO A 328 -5.32 0.89 -16.07
CA PRO A 328 -6.03 0.42 -14.88
C PRO A 328 -5.65 -0.98 -14.43
N ASP A 329 -5.20 -1.84 -15.35
CA ASP A 329 -4.69 -3.19 -15.07
C ASP A 329 -3.25 -3.22 -14.55
N GLY A 330 -2.61 -2.04 -14.42
CA GLY A 330 -1.21 -1.89 -14.01
C GLY A 330 -0.20 -2.06 -15.15
N SER A 331 -0.65 -2.31 -16.38
CA SER A 331 0.26 -2.37 -17.53
C SER A 331 0.85 -1.00 -17.88
N PRO A 332 2.08 -0.93 -18.41
CA PRO A 332 2.73 0.33 -18.76
C PRO A 332 1.97 1.06 -19.88
N ALA A 333 1.75 2.36 -19.70
CA ALA A 333 1.09 3.20 -20.69
C ALA A 333 2.11 4.09 -21.42
N ASP A 334 2.36 3.76 -22.69
CA ASP A 334 3.36 4.41 -23.54
C ASP A 334 2.79 5.51 -24.42
N GLY A 335 3.65 6.46 -24.82
CA GLY A 335 3.25 7.56 -25.70
C GLY A 335 2.35 8.60 -25.03
N VAL A 336 2.20 8.54 -23.71
CA VAL A 336 1.37 9.47 -22.95
C VAL A 336 2.14 10.75 -22.71
N ARG A 337 1.60 11.87 -23.18
CA ARG A 337 2.11 13.21 -22.85
C ARG A 337 1.72 13.58 -21.42
N VAL A 338 2.73 13.81 -20.58
CA VAL A 338 2.60 14.19 -19.18
C VAL A 338 3.32 15.51 -18.96
N ARG A 339 2.67 16.44 -18.26
CA ARG A 339 3.27 17.71 -17.86
C ARG A 339 3.68 17.64 -16.40
N VAL A 340 4.93 17.98 -16.12
CA VAL A 340 5.49 18.10 -14.77
C VAL A 340 5.65 19.58 -14.47
N LYS A 341 5.05 20.03 -13.37
CA LYS A 341 5.08 21.43 -12.91
C LYS A 341 5.59 21.48 -11.49
N ALA A 342 6.56 22.37 -11.23
CA ALA A 342 7.10 22.59 -9.90
C ALA A 342 6.87 24.05 -9.47
N GLU A 343 6.19 24.26 -8.34
CA GLU A 343 5.80 25.58 -7.84
C GLU A 343 6.30 25.80 -6.41
N LEU A 344 6.92 26.94 -6.10
CA LEU A 344 7.29 27.26 -4.70
C LEU A 344 6.10 27.81 -3.93
N THR A 345 5.33 28.66 -4.59
CA THR A 345 4.06 29.21 -4.13
C THR A 345 3.08 29.16 -5.31
N PRO A 346 1.75 29.25 -5.09
CA PRO A 346 0.76 29.16 -6.18
C PRO A 346 0.92 30.19 -7.31
N LYS A 347 1.76 31.21 -7.12
CA LYS A 347 2.07 32.27 -8.09
C LYS A 347 3.49 32.16 -8.66
N ASP A 348 4.32 31.27 -8.14
CA ASP A 348 5.74 31.17 -8.47
C ASP A 348 6.07 29.77 -9.02
N ASN A 349 5.93 29.65 -10.35
CA ASN A 349 6.24 28.44 -11.09
C ASN A 349 7.74 28.42 -11.42
N VAL A 350 8.48 27.49 -10.84
CA VAL A 350 9.94 27.39 -11.02
C VAL A 350 10.30 26.47 -12.19
N TYR A 351 9.45 25.51 -12.51
CA TYR A 351 9.71 24.55 -13.58
C TYR A 351 8.42 24.07 -14.23
N THR A 352 8.44 23.92 -15.54
CA THR A 352 7.40 23.22 -16.30
C THR A 352 8.06 22.48 -17.45
N SER A 353 7.77 21.18 -17.57
CA SER A 353 8.29 20.35 -18.66
C SER A 353 7.23 19.38 -19.15
N GLU A 354 7.28 19.07 -20.43
CA GLU A 354 6.44 18.07 -21.07
C GLU A 354 7.26 16.84 -21.42
N LEU A 355 6.78 15.68 -21.00
CA LEU A 355 7.46 14.41 -21.13
C LEU A 355 6.52 13.43 -21.82
N ILE A 356 7.12 12.48 -22.53
CA ILE A 356 6.39 11.38 -23.16
C ILE A 356 6.82 10.10 -22.45
N SER A 357 5.85 9.32 -21.98
CA SER A 357 6.14 8.04 -21.35
C SER A 357 6.74 7.04 -22.36
N LYS A 358 7.77 6.34 -21.92
CA LYS A 358 8.41 5.20 -22.59
C LYS A 358 8.50 4.05 -21.59
N ASP A 359 8.05 2.87 -21.96
CA ASP A 359 7.91 1.70 -21.09
C ASP A 359 7.14 2.00 -19.78
N GLY A 360 6.08 2.82 -19.89
CA GLY A 360 5.24 3.27 -18.79
C GLY A 360 5.95 4.20 -17.81
N GLN A 361 7.08 4.79 -18.22
CA GLN A 361 7.90 5.61 -17.34
C GLN A 361 8.31 6.92 -18.03
N ALA A 362 8.46 7.97 -17.23
CA ALA A 362 9.09 9.21 -17.68
C ALA A 362 9.98 9.77 -16.57
N THR A 363 11.15 10.28 -16.94
CA THR A 363 12.12 10.86 -16.01
C THR A 363 12.20 12.35 -16.23
N PHE A 364 12.29 13.12 -15.15
CA PHE A 364 12.44 14.56 -15.19
C PHE A 364 13.57 15.02 -14.30
N GLU A 365 14.15 16.15 -14.66
CA GLU A 365 15.23 16.79 -13.91
C GLU A 365 14.90 18.28 -13.77
N ILE A 366 14.78 18.73 -12.52
CA ILE A 366 14.62 20.13 -12.16
C ILE A 366 16.04 20.68 -11.92
N PRO A 367 16.57 21.58 -12.77
CA PRO A 367 17.99 21.93 -12.77
C PRO A 367 18.49 22.56 -11.47
N SER A 368 17.69 23.45 -10.87
CA SER A 368 18.03 24.05 -9.58
C SER A 368 16.77 24.50 -8.87
N ILE A 369 16.69 24.17 -7.60
CA ILE A 369 15.65 24.68 -6.71
C ILE A 369 16.28 25.78 -5.85
N PRO A 370 15.66 26.97 -5.74
CA PRO A 370 16.20 28.08 -4.96
C PRO A 370 16.60 27.66 -3.54
N THR A 371 17.74 28.16 -3.06
CA THR A 371 18.30 27.80 -1.75
C THR A 371 17.42 28.22 -0.57
N ALA A 372 16.55 29.21 -0.78
CA ALA A 372 15.54 29.67 0.18
C ALA A 372 14.29 28.76 0.23
N ALA A 373 14.11 27.88 -0.76
CA ALA A 373 12.93 27.02 -0.84
C ALA A 373 12.88 26.05 0.34
N GLN A 374 11.76 26.07 1.06
CA GLN A 374 11.47 25.07 2.10
C GLN A 374 10.58 23.94 1.58
N TYR A 375 9.69 24.29 0.66
CA TYR A 375 8.71 23.40 0.05
C TYR A 375 8.56 23.83 -1.42
N VAL A 376 8.12 22.88 -2.24
CA VAL A 376 7.74 23.00 -3.67
C VAL A 376 6.47 22.15 -3.81
N TRP A 377 5.65 22.44 -4.78
CA TRP A 377 4.51 21.63 -5.13
C TRP A 377 4.81 21.04 -6.48
N LEU A 378 5.01 19.72 -6.50
CA LEU A 378 5.24 19.00 -7.73
C LEU A 378 3.91 18.43 -8.21
N GLU A 379 3.40 18.97 -9.28
CA GLU A 379 2.20 18.49 -9.96
C GLU A 379 2.58 17.74 -11.23
N VAL A 380 2.01 16.56 -11.41
CA VAL A 380 2.17 15.76 -12.62
C VAL A 380 0.80 15.41 -13.13
N PHE A 381 0.48 15.86 -14.34
CA PHE A 381 -0.84 15.65 -14.93
C PHE A 381 -0.76 15.49 -16.44
N ARG A 382 -1.75 14.78 -16.99
CA ARG A 382 -2.04 14.81 -18.42
C ARG A 382 -3.08 15.91 -18.67
N GLU A 383 -2.80 16.79 -19.63
CA GLU A 383 -3.78 17.74 -20.13
C GLU A 383 -4.78 16.97 -21.01
N MET A 384 -6.06 16.99 -20.63
CA MET A 384 -7.12 16.44 -21.46
C MET A 384 -7.62 17.55 -22.38
N ALA A 385 -8.03 17.22 -23.61
CA ALA A 385 -8.53 18.21 -24.56
C ALA A 385 -9.70 19.02 -23.96
N ASP A 386 -9.82 20.27 -24.40
CA ASP A 386 -10.81 21.25 -23.94
C ASP A 386 -12.23 20.64 -23.93
N PHE A 387 -12.94 20.77 -22.80
CA PHE A 387 -14.39 20.58 -22.74
C PHE A 387 -15.02 21.94 -23.01
N ASP A 388 -15.72 22.09 -24.12
CA ASP A 388 -16.46 23.32 -24.42
C ASP A 388 -17.75 23.30 -23.58
N VAL A 389 -17.89 24.26 -22.66
CA VAL A 389 -19.01 24.29 -21.68
C VAL A 389 -20.36 24.49 -22.39
N SER A 390 -20.34 24.95 -23.64
CA SER A 390 -21.48 25.09 -24.55
C SER A 390 -22.18 23.76 -24.87
N ASP A 391 -21.47 22.62 -24.86
CA ASP A 391 -22.06 21.31 -25.18
C ASP A 391 -22.96 20.76 -24.06
N ALA A 392 -22.79 21.24 -22.81
CA ALA A 392 -23.62 20.83 -21.68
C ALA A 392 -24.98 21.56 -21.62
N PHE A 393 -25.14 22.68 -22.34
CA PHE A 393 -26.34 23.52 -22.31
C PHE A 393 -27.13 23.53 -23.62
N GLY A 394 -26.71 22.78 -24.65
CA GLY A 394 -27.49 22.59 -25.88
C GLY A 394 -27.85 23.88 -26.63
N ILE A 395 -26.98 24.90 -26.60
CA ILE A 395 -27.23 26.16 -27.30
C ILE A 395 -26.82 26.00 -28.78
N PRO A 396 -27.74 26.22 -29.75
CA PRO A 396 -27.42 26.15 -31.17
C PRO A 396 -26.39 27.21 -31.57
N LYS A 397 -25.50 26.85 -32.51
CA LYS A 397 -24.37 27.70 -32.96
C LYS A 397 -24.76 28.82 -33.94
N ASP A 398 -26.02 28.94 -34.32
CA ASP A 398 -26.51 30.01 -35.19
C ASP A 398 -27.52 30.86 -34.43
N ASP A 399 -27.04 31.96 -33.86
CA ASP A 399 -27.65 33.28 -34.07
C ASP A 399 -26.75 34.37 -33.47
N GLY A 400 -26.42 35.35 -34.31
CA GLY A 400 -25.51 36.44 -34.00
C GLY A 400 -26.11 37.51 -33.10
N HIS A 401 -25.22 38.13 -32.32
CA HIS A 401 -25.31 39.47 -31.73
C HIS A 401 -26.35 39.70 -30.61
N PHE A 402 -25.94 39.58 -29.33
CA PHE A 402 -26.04 40.69 -28.35
C PHE A 402 -25.29 40.40 -27.02
N TRP A 403 -24.59 41.45 -26.60
CA TRP A 403 -23.81 41.76 -25.40
C TRP A 403 -24.11 41.06 -24.06
N TRP A 404 -23.16 40.23 -23.59
CA TRP A 404 -22.69 40.16 -22.20
C TRP A 404 -21.21 39.75 -22.18
N PRO A 405 -20.28 40.49 -21.55
CA PRO A 405 -18.90 40.07 -21.39
C PRO A 405 -18.81 39.11 -20.20
N GLY A 406 -18.67 37.81 -20.44
CA GLY A 406 -18.24 36.90 -19.38
C GLY A 406 -18.84 35.49 -19.42
N LEU A 407 -18.52 34.69 -20.42
CA LEU A 407 -18.61 33.22 -20.29
C LEU A 407 -17.69 32.42 -21.22
N SER A 408 -16.64 33.03 -21.77
CA SER A 408 -15.56 32.30 -22.46
C SER A 408 -14.47 31.83 -21.50
N SER A 409 -14.84 31.19 -20.40
CA SER A 409 -13.87 30.48 -19.56
C SER A 409 -13.71 29.06 -20.09
N LYS A 410 -12.78 28.88 -21.04
CA LYS A 410 -12.24 27.55 -21.37
C LYS A 410 -11.60 26.96 -20.12
N ARG A 411 -12.33 26.13 -19.39
CA ARG A 411 -11.81 25.44 -18.20
C ARG A 411 -11.08 24.16 -18.64
N ARG A 412 -9.75 24.18 -18.62
CA ARG A 412 -8.92 23.01 -18.95
C ARG A 412 -9.10 21.91 -17.89
N ARG A 413 -9.55 20.72 -18.28
CA ARG A 413 -9.64 19.55 -17.38
C ARG A 413 -8.27 18.87 -17.25
N ARG A 414 -7.87 18.56 -16.02
CA ARG A 414 -6.62 17.87 -15.68
C ARG A 414 -6.94 16.48 -15.20
N SER A 415 -6.21 15.47 -15.68
CA SER A 415 -6.60 14.08 -15.39
C SER A 415 -6.35 13.71 -13.93
N SER A 416 -5.38 14.26 -13.23
CA SER A 416 -5.16 13.94 -11.81
C SER A 416 -4.32 15.03 -11.16
N VAL A 417 -4.77 15.53 -10.01
CA VAL A 417 -3.97 16.42 -9.16
C VAL A 417 -3.49 15.56 -8.00
N PHE A 418 -2.19 15.35 -7.92
CA PHE A 418 -1.55 14.80 -6.73
C PHE A 418 -0.70 15.91 -6.12
N PRO A 419 -1.27 16.71 -5.19
CA PRO A 419 -0.46 17.61 -4.40
C PRO A 419 0.34 16.74 -3.42
N TRP A 420 1.66 16.67 -3.63
CA TRP A 420 2.57 16.07 -2.65
C TRP A 420 3.46 17.16 -2.07
N HIS A 421 3.45 17.25 -0.74
CA HIS A 421 4.43 18.03 0.00
C HIS A 421 5.71 17.20 0.13
N TRP A 422 6.84 17.81 -0.19
CA TRP A 422 8.18 17.26 0.02
C TRP A 422 8.87 18.27 0.93
N ASP A 423 9.44 17.76 2.01
CA ASP A 423 10.10 18.56 3.02
C ASP A 423 11.62 18.50 2.79
N ILE A 424 12.33 19.55 3.21
CA ILE A 424 13.80 19.52 3.25
C ILE A 424 14.26 18.42 4.22
N THR A 425 15.29 17.66 3.85
CA THR A 425 16.10 16.90 4.83
C THR A 425 16.70 17.88 5.84
N LYS A 426 16.24 17.83 7.10
CA LYS A 426 16.84 18.57 8.22
C LYS A 426 18.25 18.05 8.52
N ASP A 427 19.21 18.41 7.69
CA ASP A 427 20.63 18.29 8.00
C ASP A 427 21.22 19.70 8.14
N ALA A 428 21.65 20.00 9.38
CA ALA A 428 22.50 21.10 9.81
C ALA A 428 22.20 22.52 9.26
N ARG A 429 21.48 23.33 10.06
CA ARG A 429 21.75 24.78 10.08
C ARG A 429 22.36 25.16 11.43
N ASN A 430 23.54 25.76 11.33
CA ASN A 430 24.32 26.38 12.39
C ASN A 430 23.49 27.41 13.18
N GLY A 431 23.80 27.48 14.46
CA GLY A 431 23.08 28.28 15.44
C GLY A 431 23.16 29.79 15.23
N ALA A 432 22.09 30.45 15.62
CA ALA A 432 22.11 31.80 16.16
C ALA A 432 21.06 31.86 17.28
N ARG A 433 21.58 31.81 18.51
CA ARG A 433 21.12 32.49 19.74
C ARG A 433 19.61 32.55 20.02
N CYS A 434 19.23 31.85 21.08
CA CYS A 434 18.00 32.08 21.85
C CYS A 434 17.88 33.55 22.26
N ASP A 435 16.67 34.10 22.13
CA ASP A 435 16.16 35.08 23.08
C ASP A 435 14.75 34.63 23.48
N ASP A 436 14.64 34.21 24.74
CA ASP A 436 13.40 33.79 25.38
C ASP A 436 12.56 35.02 25.72
N ARG A 437 11.39 35.17 25.10
CA ARG A 437 10.28 35.91 25.73
C ARG A 437 8.98 35.15 25.59
N HIS A 438 8.46 34.81 26.75
CA HIS A 438 7.12 34.28 26.98
C HIS A 438 6.05 35.22 26.40
N GLY A 439 5.01 34.61 25.84
CA GLY A 439 3.76 35.26 25.49
C GLY A 439 2.65 34.21 25.39
N GLU A 440 1.93 34.02 26.49
CA GLU A 440 0.66 33.31 26.53
C GLU A 440 -0.32 33.88 25.48
N PHE A 441 -1.01 33.03 24.73
CA PHE A 441 -2.28 33.40 24.11
C PHE A 441 -3.29 32.25 24.18
N LYS A 442 -4.44 32.59 24.78
CA LYS A 442 -5.63 31.77 25.08
C LYS A 442 -6.32 31.23 23.82
N PRO A 443 -7.07 30.11 23.91
CA PRO A 443 -7.97 29.66 22.86
C PRO A 443 -9.28 30.48 22.87
N PRO A 444 -9.89 30.79 21.71
CA PRO A 444 -11.24 31.34 21.70
C PRO A 444 -12.28 30.22 21.88
N ALA A 445 -13.26 30.54 22.71
CA ALA A 445 -14.39 29.70 23.08
C ALA A 445 -15.56 29.78 22.07
N GLU A 446 -16.38 28.73 22.12
CA GLU A 446 -17.81 28.64 21.84
C GLU A 446 -18.36 28.89 20.43
N TRP A 447 -18.93 27.82 19.83
CA TRP A 447 -20.24 27.86 19.15
C TRP A 447 -21.04 26.57 19.40
N ARG A 448 -22.01 26.70 20.33
CA ARG A 448 -23.37 26.12 20.45
C ARG A 448 -23.72 24.76 19.81
N HIS A 449 -24.13 23.85 20.70
CA HIS A 449 -25.14 22.83 20.43
C HIS A 449 -26.52 23.45 20.15
N VAL A 450 -27.19 23.00 19.09
CA VAL A 450 -28.66 23.02 18.99
C VAL A 450 -29.10 21.66 18.44
N HIS A 451 -30.00 21.03 19.20
CA HIS A 451 -30.70 19.80 18.87
C HIS A 451 -31.51 19.89 17.56
N ARG A 452 -31.47 18.83 16.75
CA ARG A 452 -32.67 18.02 16.47
C ARG A 452 -32.27 16.62 15.99
#